data_AF-A0A8T1VZI0-F1
#
_entry.id   AF-A0A8T1VZI0-F1
#
_cell.length_a   1.000
_cell.length_b   1.000
_cell.length_c   1.000
_cell.angle_alpha   90.00
_cell.angle_beta   90.00
_cell.angle_gamma   90.00
#
_symmetry.space_group_name_H-M   'P 1'
#
loop_
_entity.id
_entity.type
_entity.pdbx_description
1 polymer ?
#
loop_
_entity_poly.entity_id
_entity_poly.type
_entity_poly.pdbx_seq_one_letter_code
_entity_poly.pdbx_strand_id
1 'polypeptide(L)'
;MADAKLQDAVTKMVDRLDRTLLRGLQRDGYLCAAQVFENRSWSSEQLAAAVERCQMPTQQLNQFMQQEMQNFQSRIQRCAQDCQDKAQDALPAGGSPSESQLARAQKDMDKCVGRCVDAHVSLLPNVSSRIEQAVAQVKQQQQQQQ
;
A
#
# COMPACT_ATOMS: atom_id res chain seq x y z
N MET A 1 -11.47 -16.27 -5.36
CA MET A 1 -10.26 -16.90 -4.76
C MET A 1 -9.01 -16.03 -4.97
N ALA A 2 -8.81 -15.45 -6.16
CA ALA A 2 -7.67 -14.56 -6.43
C ALA A 2 -7.65 -13.30 -5.52
N ASP A 3 -8.81 -12.67 -5.29
CA ASP A 3 -8.91 -11.49 -4.42
C ASP A 3 -8.54 -11.79 -2.96
N ALA A 4 -9.02 -12.91 -2.41
CA ALA A 4 -8.70 -13.30 -1.03
C ALA A 4 -7.20 -13.55 -0.83
N LYS A 5 -6.54 -14.18 -1.83
CA LYS A 5 -5.09 -14.39 -1.82
C LYS A 5 -4.32 -13.07 -1.83
N LEU A 6 -4.76 -12.13 -2.66
CA LEU A 6 -4.15 -10.81 -2.74
C LEU A 6 -4.29 -10.04 -1.43
N GLN A 7 -5.50 -10.00 -0.88
CA GLN A 7 -5.79 -9.33 0.38
C GLN A 7 -4.96 -9.91 1.52
N ASP A 8 -4.91 -11.24 1.66
CA ASP A 8 -4.09 -11.92 2.67
C ASP A 8 -2.60 -11.55 2.56
N ALA A 9 -2.04 -11.55 1.35
CA ALA A 9 -0.65 -11.20 1.13
C ALA A 9 -0.34 -9.74 1.48
N VAL A 10 -1.22 -8.81 1.09
CA VAL A 10 -1.10 -7.38 1.44
C VAL A 10 -1.23 -7.17 2.95
N THR A 11 -2.23 -7.79 3.59
CA THR A 11 -2.43 -7.71 5.04
C THR A 11 -1.23 -8.22 5.81
N LYS A 12 -0.65 -9.37 5.42
CA LYS A 12 0.57 -9.90 6.04
C LYS A 12 1.76 -8.97 5.89
N MET A 13 1.94 -8.36 4.72
CA MET A 13 3.00 -7.38 4.50
C MET A 13 2.83 -6.15 5.41
N VAL A 14 1.61 -5.59 5.48
CA VAL A 14 1.31 -4.42 6.31
C VAL A 14 1.46 -4.73 7.79
N ASP A 15 0.94 -5.86 8.28
CA ASP A 15 1.09 -6.28 9.69
C ASP A 15 2.57 -6.48 10.06
N ARG A 16 3.37 -7.05 9.16
CA ARG A 16 4.82 -7.16 9.36
C ARG A 16 5.45 -5.77 9.51
N LEU A 17 5.23 -4.88 8.55
CA LEU A 17 5.79 -3.52 8.55
C LEU A 17 5.37 -2.74 9.80
N ASP A 18 4.10 -2.86 10.21
CA ASP A 18 3.56 -2.25 11.41
C ASP A 18 4.34 -2.68 12.66
N ARG A 19 4.44 -3.99 12.88
CA ARG A 19 5.12 -4.57 14.04
C ARG A 19 6.60 -4.25 14.09
N THR A 20 7.28 -4.22 12.94
CA THR A 20 8.74 -4.08 12.90
C THR A 20 9.21 -2.63 12.85
N LEU A 21 8.43 -1.72 12.24
CA LEU A 21 8.91 -0.38 11.90
C LEU A 21 7.95 0.74 12.30
N LEU A 22 6.67 0.63 11.95
CA LEU A 22 5.73 1.76 12.08
C LEU A 22 5.45 2.09 13.54
N ARG A 23 5.23 1.08 14.39
CA ARG A 23 5.00 1.29 15.83
C ARG A 23 6.16 2.02 16.51
N GLY A 24 7.40 1.70 16.11
CA GLY A 24 8.58 2.37 16.62
C GLY A 24 8.60 3.85 16.24
N LEU A 25 8.35 4.16 14.96
CA LEU A 25 8.27 5.54 14.48
C LEU A 25 7.16 6.34 15.20
N GLN A 26 5.97 5.74 15.34
CA GLN A 26 4.86 6.36 16.05
C GLN A 26 5.20 6.64 17.51
N ARG A 27 5.77 5.66 18.21
CA ARG A 27 6.23 5.82 19.60
C ARG A 27 7.21 6.98 19.72
N ASP A 28 8.21 7.05 18.85
CA ASP A 28 9.23 8.11 18.90
C ASP A 28 8.60 9.50 18.68
N GLY A 29 7.62 9.60 17.78
CA GLY A 29 6.82 10.82 17.59
C GLY A 29 6.02 11.23 18.83
N TYR A 30 5.37 10.27 19.50
CA TYR A 30 4.63 10.56 20.75
C TYR A 30 5.56 10.96 21.90
N LEU A 31 6.72 10.33 22.04
CA LEU A 31 7.71 10.69 23.06
C LEU A 31 8.27 12.10 22.80
N CYS A 32 8.59 12.43 21.55
CA CYS A 32 8.96 13.79 21.14
C CYS A 32 7.88 14.80 21.52
N ALA A 33 6.61 14.50 21.20
CA ALA A 33 5.49 15.37 21.53
C ALA A 33 5.38 15.58 23.05
N ALA A 34 5.47 14.51 23.85
CA ALA A 34 5.44 14.60 25.30
C ALA A 34 6.57 15.49 25.87
N GLN A 35 7.79 15.35 25.35
CA GLN A 35 8.94 16.13 25.79
C GLN A 35 8.76 17.63 25.51
N VAL A 36 8.20 18.01 24.35
CA VAL A 36 8.02 19.44 24.03
C VAL A 36 6.99 20.13 24.92
N PHE A 37 6.03 19.41 25.51
CA PHE A 37 5.08 19.95 26.49
C PHE A 37 5.73 20.34 27.83
N GLU A 38 6.94 19.87 28.11
CA GLU A 38 7.68 20.25 29.33
C GLU A 38 8.21 21.69 29.24
N ASN A 39 8.30 22.26 28.04
CA ASN A 39 8.82 23.60 27.84
C ASN A 39 7.79 24.68 28.24
N ARG A 40 8.00 25.27 29.42
CA ARG A 40 7.14 26.34 29.97
C ARG A 40 7.40 27.73 29.39
N SER A 41 8.50 27.91 28.65
CA SER A 41 8.91 29.21 28.11
C SER A 41 8.32 29.51 26.73
N TRP A 42 7.78 28.50 26.05
CA TRP A 42 7.22 28.63 24.71
C TRP A 42 5.82 29.23 24.72
N SER A 43 5.52 30.02 23.69
CA SER A 43 4.14 30.39 23.37
C SER A 43 3.34 29.17 22.89
N SER A 44 2.01 29.29 22.91
CA SER A 44 1.11 28.24 22.38
C SER A 44 1.42 27.88 20.92
N GLU A 45 1.81 28.87 20.11
CA GLU A 45 2.15 28.68 18.69
C GLU A 45 3.46 27.91 18.52
N GLN A 46 4.48 28.23 19.31
CA GLN A 46 5.76 27.52 19.30
C GLN A 46 5.59 26.06 19.71
N LEU A 47 4.78 25.81 20.74
CA LEU A 47 4.45 24.46 21.19
C LEU A 47 3.68 23.67 20.12
N ALA A 48 2.64 24.26 19.52
CA ALA A 48 1.86 23.61 18.46
C ALA A 48 2.74 23.21 17.27
N ALA A 49 3.61 24.12 16.81
CA ALA A 49 4.55 23.83 15.73
C ALA A 49 5.56 22.72 16.08
N ALA A 50 5.98 22.63 17.34
CA ALA A 50 6.87 21.56 17.79
C ALA A 50 6.18 20.19 17.81
N VAL A 51 4.93 20.14 18.30
CA VAL A 51 4.12 18.91 18.28
C VAL A 51 3.87 18.45 16.84
N GLU A 52 3.59 19.38 15.93
CA GLU A 52 3.44 19.07 14.50
C GLU A 52 4.72 18.47 13.91
N ARG A 53 5.89 19.08 14.18
CA ARG A 53 7.19 18.53 13.76
C ARG A 53 7.45 17.12 14.28
N CYS A 54 7.05 16.81 15.51
CA CYS A 54 7.18 15.46 16.07
C CYS A 54 6.35 14.41 15.31
N GLN A 55 5.22 14.80 14.71
CA GLN A 55 4.32 13.89 14.00
C GLN A 55 4.54 13.86 12.48
N MET A 56 5.15 14.90 11.91
CA MET A 56 5.44 15.02 10.47
C MET A 56 6.08 13.76 9.85
N PRO A 57 7.11 13.14 10.47
CA PRO A 57 7.68 11.87 10.01
C PRO A 57 6.64 10.77 9.73
N THR A 58 5.76 10.53 10.70
CA THR A 58 4.70 9.52 10.62
C THR A 58 3.68 9.87 9.53
N GLN A 59 3.32 11.16 9.42
CA GLN A 59 2.37 11.62 8.40
C GLN A 59 2.92 11.42 6.98
N GLN A 60 4.18 11.80 6.74
CA GLN A 60 4.84 11.61 5.46
C GLN A 60 4.88 10.12 5.07
N LEU A 61 5.25 9.25 6.02
CA LEU A 61 5.29 7.81 5.78
C LEU A 61 3.89 7.25 5.47
N ASN A 62 2.87 7.66 6.20
CA ASN A 62 1.49 7.24 5.94
C ASN A 62 1.01 7.65 4.54
N GLN A 63 1.37 8.85 4.07
CA GLN A 63 1.05 9.30 2.71
C GLN A 63 1.79 8.45 1.66
N PHE A 64 3.08 8.19 1.88
CA PHE A 64 3.88 7.34 0.99
C PHE A 64 3.32 5.92 0.89
N MET A 65 2.99 5.30 2.03
CA MET A 65 2.39 3.97 2.07
C MET A 65 1.04 3.93 1.32
N GLN A 66 0.19 4.93 1.51
CA GLN A 66 -1.09 5.01 0.79
C GLN A 66 -0.87 5.10 -0.72
N GLN A 67 0.10 5.90 -1.17
CA GLN A 67 0.43 6.03 -2.58
C GLN A 67 0.95 4.70 -3.17
N GLU A 68 1.83 4.00 -2.46
CA GLU A 68 2.32 2.68 -2.86
C GLU A 68 1.17 1.66 -2.99
N MET A 69 0.23 1.66 -2.05
CA MET A 69 -0.93 0.76 -2.09
C MET A 69 -1.89 1.11 -3.24
N GLN A 70 -2.13 2.39 -3.50
CA GLN A 70 -2.95 2.85 -4.62
C GLN A 70 -2.32 2.46 -5.97
N ASN A 71 -1.02 2.69 -6.12
CA ASN A 71 -0.27 2.29 -7.32
C ASN A 71 -0.34 0.78 -7.54
N PHE A 72 -0.17 -0.01 -6.48
CA PHE A 72 -0.27 -1.45 -6.53
C PHE A 72 -1.66 -1.94 -6.94
N GLN A 73 -2.72 -1.42 -6.31
CA GLN A 73 -4.11 -1.73 -6.67
C GLN A 73 -4.44 -1.34 -8.12
N SER A 74 -4.01 -0.17 -8.55
CA SER A 74 -4.24 0.33 -9.91
C SER A 74 -3.64 -0.59 -10.97
N ARG A 75 -2.44 -1.14 -10.72
CA ARG A 75 -1.80 -2.11 -11.63
C ARG A 75 -2.57 -3.43 -11.72
N ILE A 76 -3.12 -3.90 -10.60
CA ILE A 76 -3.90 -5.14 -10.56
C ILE A 76 -5.23 -4.94 -11.29
N GLN A 77 -5.90 -3.81 -11.07
CA GLN A 77 -7.15 -3.48 -11.77
C GLN A 77 -6.94 -3.44 -13.29
N ARG A 78 -5.86 -2.80 -13.76
CA ARG A 78 -5.51 -2.83 -15.20
C ARG A 78 -5.27 -4.25 -15.70
N CYS A 79 -4.53 -5.07 -14.95
CA CYS A 79 -4.28 -6.47 -15.34
C CYS A 79 -5.58 -7.29 -15.43
N ALA A 80 -6.51 -7.07 -14.50
CA ALA A 80 -7.83 -7.72 -14.52
C ALA A 80 -8.69 -7.25 -15.70
N GLN A 81 -8.64 -5.96 -16.04
CA GLN A 81 -9.29 -5.40 -17.23
C GLN A 81 -8.72 -6.03 -18.51
N ASP A 82 -7.39 -6.12 -18.65
CA ASP A 82 -6.76 -6.80 -19.80
C ASP A 82 -7.21 -8.27 -19.93
N CYS A 83 -7.46 -8.94 -18.80
CA CYS A 83 -7.99 -10.30 -18.80
C CYS A 83 -9.46 -10.36 -19.23
N GLN A 84 -10.26 -9.38 -18.83
CA GLN A 84 -11.66 -9.23 -19.25
C GLN A 84 -11.74 -8.98 -20.76
N ASP A 85 -10.92 -8.09 -21.29
CA ASP A 85 -10.87 -7.76 -22.72
C ASP A 85 -10.50 -8.99 -23.54
N LYS A 86 -9.45 -9.73 -23.13
CA LYS A 86 -9.06 -11.01 -23.77
C LYS A 86 -10.18 -12.05 -23.75
N ALA A 87 -10.99 -12.09 -22.69
CA ALA A 87 -12.11 -13.01 -22.60
C ALA A 87 -13.25 -12.61 -23.55
N GLN A 88 -13.49 -11.30 -23.72
CA GLN A 88 -14.46 -10.78 -24.70
C GLN A 88 -13.99 -11.01 -26.14
N ASP A 89 -12.72 -10.76 -26.44
CA ASP A 89 -12.13 -10.96 -27.77
C ASP A 89 -12.13 -12.43 -28.20
N ALA A 90 -12.16 -13.36 -27.25
CA ALA A 90 -12.25 -14.80 -27.51
C ALA A 90 -13.68 -15.26 -27.88
N LEU A 91 -14.70 -14.41 -27.69
CA LEU A 91 -16.08 -14.72 -28.08
C LEU A 91 -16.29 -14.46 -29.58
N PRO A 92 -17.24 -15.17 -30.23
CA PRO A 92 -17.56 -14.94 -31.63
C PRO A 92 -18.02 -13.49 -31.87
N ALA A 93 -17.48 -12.86 -32.93
CA ALA A 93 -17.83 -11.49 -33.32
C ALA A 93 -19.25 -11.33 -33.90
N GLY A 94 -19.99 -12.43 -34.09
CA GLY A 94 -21.34 -12.43 -34.65
C GLY A 94 -22.22 -13.52 -34.05
N GLY A 95 -23.49 -13.17 -33.80
CA GLY A 95 -24.47 -14.01 -33.12
C GLY A 95 -24.31 -14.02 -31.59
N SER A 96 -25.27 -14.64 -30.88
CA SER A 96 -25.18 -14.80 -29.43
C SER A 96 -24.23 -15.95 -29.09
N PRO A 97 -23.22 -15.74 -28.21
CA PRO A 97 -22.33 -16.81 -27.79
C PRO A 97 -23.11 -17.91 -27.07
N SER A 98 -22.75 -19.16 -27.36
CA SER A 98 -23.32 -20.31 -26.65
C SER A 98 -22.87 -20.33 -25.18
N GLU A 99 -23.66 -21.00 -24.33
CA GLU A 99 -23.33 -21.19 -22.92
C GLU A 99 -21.95 -21.83 -22.72
N SER A 100 -21.57 -22.78 -23.59
CA SER A 100 -20.24 -23.42 -23.57
C SER A 100 -19.09 -22.45 -23.85
N GLN A 101 -19.30 -21.48 -24.74
CA GLN A 101 -18.31 -20.45 -25.07
C GLN A 101 -18.17 -19.45 -23.94
N LEU A 102 -19.30 -19.03 -23.35
CA LEU A 102 -19.32 -18.17 -22.17
C LEU A 102 -18.61 -18.82 -20.98
N ALA A 103 -18.90 -20.10 -20.70
CA ALA A 103 -18.25 -20.85 -19.63
C ALA A 103 -16.73 -20.98 -19.84
N ARG A 104 -16.30 -21.20 -21.09
CA ARG A 104 -14.88 -21.25 -21.44
C ARG A 104 -14.20 -19.88 -21.28
N ALA A 105 -14.81 -18.82 -21.78
CA ALA A 105 -14.30 -17.45 -21.66
C ALA A 105 -14.16 -17.05 -20.18
N GLN A 106 -15.17 -17.34 -19.34
CA GLN A 106 -15.10 -17.10 -17.90
C GLN A 106 -13.95 -17.88 -17.25
N LYS A 107 -13.81 -19.17 -17.56
CA LYS A 107 -12.73 -20.00 -17.01
C LYS A 107 -11.34 -19.49 -17.40
N ASP A 108 -11.19 -19.01 -18.63
CA ASP A 108 -9.91 -18.49 -19.10
C ASP A 108 -9.63 -17.08 -18.53
N MET A 109 -10.67 -16.26 -18.31
CA MET A 109 -10.59 -15.02 -17.54
C MET A 109 -10.11 -15.28 -16.11
N ASP A 110 -10.73 -16.22 -15.39
CA ASP A 110 -10.38 -16.55 -14.01
C ASP A 110 -8.92 -16.99 -13.88
N LYS A 111 -8.44 -17.81 -14.83
CA LYS A 111 -7.02 -18.21 -14.90
C LYS A 111 -6.10 -17.02 -15.18
N CYS A 112 -6.49 -16.13 -16.07
CA CYS A 112 -5.73 -14.92 -16.39
C CYS A 112 -5.61 -14.02 -15.16
N VAL A 113 -6.73 -13.75 -14.48
CA VAL A 113 -6.75 -12.96 -13.23
C VAL A 113 -5.93 -13.63 -12.13
N GLY A 114 -5.99 -14.96 -12.02
CA GLY A 114 -5.13 -15.73 -11.10
C GLY A 114 -3.64 -15.46 -11.34
N ARG A 115 -3.19 -15.50 -12.60
CA ARG A 115 -1.80 -15.17 -12.97
C ARG A 115 -1.45 -13.71 -12.69
N CYS A 116 -2.38 -12.78 -12.94
CA CYS A 116 -2.22 -11.37 -12.59
C CYS A 116 -1.94 -11.20 -11.10
N VAL A 117 -2.75 -11.84 -10.24
CA VAL A 117 -2.56 -11.80 -8.79
C VAL A 117 -1.23 -12.42 -8.39
N ASP A 118 -0.88 -13.61 -8.92
CA ASP A 118 0.39 -14.27 -8.59
C ASP A 118 1.60 -13.41 -8.94
N ALA A 119 1.59 -12.81 -10.14
CA ALA A 119 2.64 -11.90 -10.57
C ALA A 119 2.73 -10.68 -9.65
N HIS A 120 1.61 -10.06 -9.27
CA HIS A 120 1.63 -8.88 -8.40
C HIS A 120 1.99 -9.21 -6.95
N VAL A 121 1.54 -10.33 -6.41
CA VAL A 121 1.95 -10.80 -5.07
C VAL A 121 3.46 -10.99 -5.00
N SER A 122 4.10 -11.49 -6.07
CA SER A 122 5.56 -11.61 -6.14
C SER A 122 6.31 -10.26 -6.10
N LEU A 123 5.61 -9.14 -6.35
CA LEU A 123 6.17 -7.78 -6.28
C LEU A 123 6.00 -7.11 -4.92
N LEU A 124 5.20 -7.68 -4.01
CA LEU A 124 5.02 -7.13 -2.66
C LEU A 124 6.33 -6.98 -1.87
N PRO A 125 7.34 -7.87 -1.98
CA PRO A 125 8.64 -7.65 -1.35
C PRO A 125 9.31 -6.33 -1.79
N ASN A 126 9.16 -5.94 -3.06
CA ASN A 126 9.72 -4.67 -3.56
C ASN A 126 8.96 -3.46 -3.01
N VAL A 127 7.63 -3.56 -2.91
CA VAL A 127 6.80 -2.54 -2.25
C VAL A 127 7.23 -2.37 -0.81
N SER A 128 7.39 -3.48 -0.09
CA SER A 128 7.85 -3.49 1.28
C SER A 128 9.24 -2.86 1.42
N SER A 129 10.19 -3.19 0.55
CA SER A 129 11.54 -2.62 0.57
C SER A 129 11.53 -1.10 0.39
N ARG A 130 10.67 -0.57 -0.50
CA ARG A 130 10.51 0.89 -0.66
C ARG A 130 9.96 1.56 0.60
N ILE A 131 9.01 0.93 1.28
CA ILE A 131 8.47 1.44 2.56
C ILE A 131 9.55 1.42 3.64
N GLU A 132 10.35 0.35 3.73
CA GLU A 132 11.47 0.25 4.67
C GLU A 132 12.50 1.37 4.44
N GLN A 133 12.83 1.65 3.18
CA GLN A 133 13.71 2.77 2.81
C GLN A 133 13.11 4.13 3.17
N ALA A 134 11.81 4.32 2.92
CA ALA A 134 11.13 5.57 3.29
C ALA A 134 11.17 5.80 4.81
N VAL A 135 10.97 4.75 5.63
CA VAL A 135 11.11 4.85 7.09
C VAL A 135 12.52 5.30 7.48
N ALA A 136 13.55 4.69 6.87
CA ALA A 136 14.94 5.04 7.17
C ALA A 136 15.25 6.50 6.82
N GLN A 137 14.79 6.98 5.67
CA GLN A 137 14.96 8.38 5.24
C GLN A 137 14.26 9.35 6.19
N VAL A 138 13.01 9.07 6.54
CA VAL A 138 12.20 9.89 7.43
C VAL A 138 12.83 9.99 8.83
N LYS A 139 13.37 8.88 9.37
CA LYS A 139 14.08 8.89 10.66
C LYS A 139 15.36 9.74 10.63
N GLN A 140 16.12 9.67 9.54
CA GLN A 140 17.34 10.49 9.39
C GLN A 140 17.00 11.98 9.34
N GLN A 141 15.94 12.36 8.64
CA GLN A 141 15.48 13.76 8.58
C GLN A 141 15.05 14.28 9.95
N GLN A 142 14.37 13.45 10.76
CA GLN A 142 13.95 13.81 12.10
C GLN A 142 15.14 14.09 13.04
N GLN A 143 16.22 13.30 12.94
CA GLN A 143 17.43 13.49 13.74
C GLN A 143 18.23 14.75 13.37
N GLN A 144 18.09 15.25 12.14
CA GLN A 144 18.74 16.49 11.69
C GLN A 144 17.96 17.75 12.08
N GLN A 145 16.72 17.60 12.54
CA GLN A 145 15.82 18.70 12.92
C GLN A 145 15.68 18.87 14.45
N GLN A 146 16.34 18.01 15.23
CA GLN A 146 16.47 18.09 16.69
C GLN A 146 17.82 18.72 17.05
#